data_AF-A0A2N2VF44-F1
#
_entry.id   AF-A0A2N2VF44-F1
#
_cell.length_a   1.000
_cell.length_b   1.000
_cell.length_c   1.000
_cell.angle_alpha   90.00
_cell.angle_beta   90.00
_cell.angle_gamma   90.00
#
_symmetry.space_group_name_H-M   'P 1'
#
loop_
_entity.id
_entity.type
_entity.pdbx_description
1 polymer ?
#
loop_
_entity_poly.entity_id
_entity_poly.type
_entity_poly.pdbx_seq_one_letter_code
_entity_poly.pdbx_strand_id
1 'polypeptide(L)'
;MQMRPEIQITSVIKAVKDVLIPAIDPNNKLAVEQAQLVVGLLSLLASQLPVQFRFDRDELARLLATAESLTAIPADDTNLATAIGELAASRTAGASILEHCRVDPAILVNSVRELRQKVGAVVSAAAGTSDVATQLRIEKIILDLSKEQLLRDRSLMKPQGWEPDPAALPAIAELLAGTPRGA
;
A
#
# COMPACT_ATOMS: atom_id res chain seq x y z
N MET A 1 -0.76 3.46 -14.37
CA MET A 1 0.52 3.52 -13.64
C MET A 1 0.17 3.66 -12.17
N GLN A 2 0.32 2.60 -11.39
CA GLN A 2 0.03 2.66 -9.95
C GLN A 2 1.12 3.49 -9.28
N MET A 3 0.85 4.76 -9.00
CA MET A 3 1.79 5.63 -8.28
C MET A 3 1.83 5.20 -6.83
N ARG A 4 2.75 4.29 -6.50
CA ARG A 4 2.98 3.85 -5.12
C ARG A 4 3.55 5.01 -4.29
N PRO A 5 3.26 5.07 -2.97
CA PRO A 5 3.78 6.12 -2.09
C PRO A 5 5.30 6.30 -2.18
N GLU A 6 6.07 5.22 -2.32
CA GLU A 6 7.53 5.30 -2.43
C GLU A 6 7.98 6.09 -3.68
N ILE A 7 7.28 5.91 -4.80
CA ILE A 7 7.56 6.62 -6.06
C ILE A 7 7.15 8.09 -5.93
N GLN A 8 6.01 8.36 -5.29
CA GLN A 8 5.52 9.72 -5.08
C GLN A 8 6.49 10.53 -4.21
N ILE A 9 6.93 9.96 -3.08
CA ILE A 9 7.89 10.62 -2.18
C ILE A 9 9.21 10.87 -2.89
N THR A 10 9.73 9.90 -3.64
CA THR A 10 10.96 10.08 -4.43
C THR A 10 10.82 11.21 -5.45
N SER A 11 9.65 11.31 -6.09
CA SER A 11 9.35 12.38 -7.05
C SER A 11 9.30 13.75 -6.39
N VAL A 12 8.68 13.86 -5.21
CA VAL A 12 8.64 15.10 -4.42
C VAL A 12 10.03 15.50 -3.96
N ILE A 13 10.83 14.57 -3.45
CA ILE A 13 12.23 14.83 -3.06
C ILE A 13 13.01 15.43 -4.23
N LYS A 14 12.87 14.84 -5.43
CA LYS A 14 13.52 15.34 -6.63
C LYS A 14 13.07 16.75 -6.98
N ALA A 15 11.76 17.03 -6.97
CA ALA A 15 11.24 18.36 -7.25
C ALA A 15 11.76 19.41 -6.26
N VAL A 16 11.82 19.08 -4.97
CA VAL A 16 12.36 19.98 -3.95
C VAL A 16 13.85 20.24 -4.17
N LYS A 17 14.64 19.20 -4.42
CA LYS A 17 16.10 19.31 -4.62
C LYS A 17 16.48 20.04 -5.90
N ASP A 18 15.84 19.70 -7.01
CA ASP A 18 16.30 20.10 -8.34
C ASP A 18 15.62 21.40 -8.81
N VAL A 19 14.47 21.76 -8.24
CA VAL A 19 13.68 22.92 -8.67
C VAL A 19 13.50 23.92 -7.53
N LEU A 20 12.99 23.49 -6.38
CA LEU A 20 12.60 24.44 -5.34
C LEU A 20 13.81 25.03 -4.61
N ILE A 21 14.75 24.21 -4.12
CA ILE A 21 15.94 24.70 -3.41
C ILE A 21 16.75 25.69 -4.28
N PRO A 22 17.05 25.40 -5.56
CA PRO A 22 17.75 26.35 -6.43
C PRO A 22 17.01 27.66 -6.69
N ALA A 23 15.68 27.67 -6.55
CA ALA A 23 14.84 28.86 -6.76
C ALA A 23 14.69 29.74 -5.50
N ILE A 24 15.16 29.30 -4.33
CA ILE A 24 15.13 30.09 -3.10
C ILE A 24 16.25 31.14 -3.17
N ASP A 25 15.97 32.38 -2.72
CA ASP A 25 16.99 33.41 -2.54
C ASP A 25 18.12 32.87 -1.65
N PRO A 26 19.37 32.78 -2.15
CA PRO A 26 20.48 32.22 -1.37
C PRO A 26 20.81 33.02 -0.11
N ASN A 27 20.37 34.28 0.00
CA ASN A 27 20.53 35.07 1.21
C ASN A 27 19.52 34.73 2.31
N ASN A 28 18.42 34.06 1.96
CA ASN A 28 17.45 33.54 2.91
C ASN A 28 17.87 32.15 3.43
N LYS A 29 18.92 32.13 4.27
CA LYS A 29 19.49 30.90 4.83
C LYS A 29 18.45 30.03 5.53
N LEU A 30 17.52 30.64 6.26
CA LEU A 30 16.45 29.91 6.95
C LEU A 30 15.58 29.12 5.97
N ALA A 31 15.17 29.72 4.84
CA ALA A 31 14.36 29.03 3.84
C ALA A 31 15.11 27.86 3.20
N VAL A 32 16.40 28.03 2.90
CA VAL A 32 17.25 26.95 2.35
C VAL A 32 17.38 25.80 3.36
N GLU A 33 17.64 26.11 4.63
CA GLU A 33 17.73 25.12 5.70
C GLU A 33 16.41 24.36 5.91
N GLN A 34 15.27 25.06 5.95
CA GLN A 34 13.95 24.41 6.06
C GLN A 34 13.65 23.50 4.88
N ALA A 35 13.99 23.91 3.65
CA ALA A 35 13.81 23.07 2.47
C ALA A 35 14.69 21.80 2.52
N GLN A 36 15.92 21.92 3.04
CA GLN A 36 16.79 20.75 3.27
C GLN A 36 16.23 19.82 4.36
N LEU A 37 15.65 20.36 5.44
CA LEU A 37 14.98 19.56 6.47
C LEU A 37 13.78 18.79 5.92
N VAL A 38 12.97 19.42 5.06
CA VAL A 38 11.86 18.75 4.37
C VAL A 38 12.36 17.57 3.53
N VAL A 39 13.44 17.76 2.77
CA VAL A 39 14.07 16.67 2.01
C VAL A 39 14.55 15.55 2.93
N GLY A 40 15.18 15.89 4.06
CA GLY A 40 15.63 14.92 5.06
C GLY A 40 14.47 14.09 5.61
N LEU A 41 13.37 14.75 6.01
CA LEU A 41 12.19 14.10 6.55
C LEU A 41 11.50 13.21 5.50
N LEU A 42 11.34 13.68 4.27
CA LEU A 42 10.77 12.87 3.18
C LEU A 42 11.64 11.63 2.90
N SER A 43 12.96 11.77 2.95
CA SER A 43 13.89 10.65 2.77
C SER A 43 13.77 9.63 3.90
N LEU A 44 13.61 10.10 5.14
CA LEU A 44 13.35 9.26 6.30
C LEU A 44 12.02 8.49 6.13
N LEU A 45 10.94 9.18 5.77
CA LEU A 45 9.62 8.57 5.54
C LEU A 45 9.68 7.49 4.45
N ALA A 46 10.38 7.75 3.34
CA ALA A 46 10.59 6.77 2.28
C ALA A 46 11.29 5.49 2.77
N SER A 47 12.23 5.63 3.72
CA SER A 47 12.94 4.49 4.31
C SER A 47 12.12 3.73 5.36
N GLN A 48 11.20 4.40 6.06
CA GLN A 48 10.40 3.81 7.15
C GLN A 48 9.14 3.10 6.64
N LEU A 49 8.49 3.62 5.58
CA LEU A 49 7.25 3.03 5.06
C LEU A 49 7.34 1.51 4.78
N PRO A 50 8.43 0.96 4.18
CA PRO A 50 8.55 -0.48 3.94
C PRO A 50 8.74 -1.34 5.19
N VAL A 51 9.02 -0.76 6.36
CA VAL A 51 9.17 -1.49 7.62
C VAL A 51 7.97 -1.33 8.55
N GLN A 52 7.13 -0.32 8.35
CA GLN A 52 6.02 0.02 9.25
C GLN A 52 5.10 -1.17 9.56
N PHE A 53 4.65 -1.89 8.53
CA PHE A 53 3.78 -3.06 8.74
C PHE A 53 4.43 -4.14 9.61
N ARG A 54 5.74 -4.40 9.42
CA ARG A 54 6.48 -5.37 10.22
C ARG A 54 6.65 -4.90 11.66
N PHE A 55 6.87 -3.60 11.84
CA PHE A 55 6.94 -2.97 13.16
C PHE A 55 5.60 -3.12 13.90
N ASP A 56 4.48 -2.74 13.29
CA ASP A 56 3.15 -2.82 13.90
C ASP A 56 2.78 -4.28 14.27
N ARG A 57 3.19 -5.23 13.42
CA ARG A 57 3.00 -6.66 13.67
C ARG A 57 3.83 -7.16 14.87
N ASP A 58 5.10 -6.74 14.96
CA ASP A 58 5.97 -7.08 16.10
C ASP A 58 5.45 -6.47 17.40
N GLU A 59 5.01 -5.20 17.35
CA GLU A 59 4.41 -4.50 18.48
C GLU A 59 3.17 -5.24 18.99
N LEU A 60 2.24 -5.60 18.10
CA LEU A 60 1.05 -6.38 18.48
C LEU A 60 1.44 -7.73 19.10
N ALA A 61 2.43 -8.44 18.53
CA ALA A 61 2.89 -9.71 19.09
C ALA A 61 3.44 -9.56 20.52
N ARG A 62 4.23 -8.52 20.79
CA ARG A 62 4.75 -8.21 22.13
C ARG A 62 3.66 -7.83 23.12
N LEU A 63 2.70 -7.02 22.69
CA LEU A 63 1.55 -6.64 23.52
C LEU A 63 0.69 -7.87 23.86
N LEU A 64 0.49 -8.80 22.93
CA LEU A 64 -0.24 -10.05 23.19
C LEU A 64 0.47 -10.96 24.18
N ALA A 65 1.80 -11.08 24.08
CA ALA A 65 2.62 -11.84 25.04
C ALA A 65 2.59 -11.19 26.44
N THR A 66 2.60 -9.86 26.49
CA THR A 66 2.47 -9.09 27.73
C THR A 66 1.08 -9.29 28.34
N ALA A 67 0.02 -9.19 27.53
CA ALA A 67 -1.36 -9.42 27.96
C ALA A 67 -1.55 -10.84 28.51
N GLU A 68 -0.96 -11.86 27.87
CA GLU A 68 -0.98 -13.23 28.37
C GLU A 68 -0.42 -13.33 29.78
N SER A 69 0.76 -12.74 29.99
CA SER A 69 1.44 -12.74 31.29
C SER A 69 0.61 -12.01 32.36
N LEU A 70 0.00 -10.88 32.02
CA LEU A 70 -0.85 -10.12 32.94
C LEU A 70 -2.15 -10.85 33.27
N THR A 71 -2.77 -11.54 32.31
CA THR A 71 -4.01 -12.29 32.54
C THR A 71 -3.82 -13.55 33.40
N ALA A 72 -2.58 -14.01 33.56
CA ALA A 72 -2.25 -15.14 34.43
C ALA A 72 -2.12 -14.75 35.92
N ILE A 73 -2.14 -13.46 36.25
CA ILE A 73 -2.02 -12.97 37.61
C ILE A 73 -3.34 -13.23 38.38
N PRO A 74 -3.30 -13.83 39.58
CA PRO A 74 -4.48 -13.94 40.43
C PRO A 74 -5.04 -12.56 40.78
N ALA A 75 -6.35 -12.38 40.62
CA ALA A 75 -7.03 -11.13 40.92
C ALA A 75 -8.11 -11.34 41.98
N ASP A 76 -7.75 -11.05 43.22
CA ASP A 76 -8.67 -11.13 44.36
C ASP A 76 -9.53 -9.85 44.51
N ASP A 77 -9.12 -8.75 43.87
CA ASP A 77 -9.86 -7.49 43.80
C ASP A 77 -10.79 -7.46 42.58
N THR A 78 -12.04 -7.03 42.77
CA THR A 78 -13.07 -6.99 41.72
C THR A 78 -12.71 -6.08 40.54
N ASN A 79 -12.06 -4.94 40.79
CA ASN A 79 -11.69 -4.02 39.71
C ASN A 79 -10.55 -4.61 38.89
N LEU A 80 -9.57 -5.21 39.55
CA LEU A 80 -8.48 -5.91 38.88
C LEU A 80 -9.00 -7.10 38.05
N ALA A 81 -9.91 -7.91 38.59
CA ALA A 81 -10.50 -9.05 37.88
C ALA A 81 -11.28 -8.59 36.63
N THR A 82 -12.00 -7.47 36.71
CA THR A 82 -12.71 -6.88 35.57
C THR A 82 -11.73 -6.43 34.49
N ALA A 83 -10.69 -5.69 34.86
CA ALA A 83 -9.66 -5.24 33.92
C ALA A 83 -8.91 -6.40 33.24
N ILE A 84 -8.62 -7.48 33.98
CA ILE A 84 -8.03 -8.71 33.41
C ILE A 84 -8.99 -9.36 32.40
N GLY A 85 -10.29 -9.40 32.70
CA GLY A 85 -11.30 -9.91 31.77
C GLY A 85 -11.36 -9.12 30.46
N GLU A 86 -11.35 -7.79 30.54
CA GLU A 86 -11.33 -6.90 29.36
C GLU A 86 -10.03 -7.06 28.54
N LEU A 87 -8.90 -7.19 29.22
CA LEU A 87 -7.61 -7.45 28.59
C LEU A 87 -7.60 -8.81 27.87
N ALA A 88 -8.17 -9.86 28.49
CA ALA A 88 -8.26 -11.20 27.89
C ALA A 88 -9.15 -11.20 26.63
N ALA A 89 -10.26 -10.45 26.63
CA ALA A 89 -11.10 -10.27 25.46
C ALA A 89 -10.34 -9.55 24.32
N SER A 90 -9.64 -8.46 24.65
CA SER A 90 -8.82 -7.70 23.69
C SER A 90 -7.68 -8.55 23.11
N ARG A 91 -7.02 -9.35 23.95
CA ARG A 91 -5.98 -10.31 23.53
C ARG A 91 -6.51 -11.30 22.51
N THR A 92 -7.70 -11.86 22.75
CA THR A 92 -8.33 -12.84 21.85
C THR A 92 -8.61 -12.22 20.47
N ALA A 93 -9.17 -11.00 20.44
CA ALA A 93 -9.40 -10.27 19.20
C ALA A 93 -8.08 -9.93 18.48
N GLY A 94 -7.07 -9.44 19.21
CA GLY A 94 -5.77 -9.10 18.65
C GLY A 94 -5.00 -10.31 18.09
N ALA A 95 -5.08 -11.47 18.74
CA ALA A 95 -4.47 -12.70 18.25
C ALA A 95 -5.05 -13.13 16.89
N SER A 96 -6.36 -13.00 16.71
CA SER A 96 -7.01 -13.24 15.42
C SER A 96 -6.49 -12.27 14.34
N ILE A 97 -6.32 -10.99 14.64
CA ILE A 97 -5.77 -10.02 13.68
C ILE A 97 -4.33 -10.39 13.29
N LEU A 98 -3.48 -10.70 14.27
CA LEU A 98 -2.09 -11.07 14.04
C LEU A 98 -1.96 -12.29 13.10
N GLU A 99 -2.87 -13.26 13.24
CA GLU A 99 -2.96 -14.43 12.36
C GLU A 99 -3.18 -14.06 10.89
N HIS A 100 -4.11 -13.13 10.63
CA HIS A 100 -4.39 -12.66 9.28
C HIS A 100 -3.26 -11.80 8.69
N CYS A 101 -2.35 -11.28 9.52
CA CYS A 101 -1.22 -10.44 9.14
C CYS A 101 0.11 -11.22 8.99
N ARG A 102 0.07 -12.56 8.86
CA ARG A 102 1.28 -13.39 8.74
C ARG A 102 2.10 -13.14 7.48
N VAL A 103 1.44 -12.86 6.35
CA VAL A 103 2.10 -12.63 5.06
C VAL A 103 2.53 -11.18 4.96
N ASP A 104 3.82 -10.95 4.69
CA ASP A 104 4.33 -9.61 4.47
C ASP A 104 3.72 -9.00 3.19
N PRO A 105 3.21 -7.75 3.22
CA PRO A 105 2.65 -7.08 2.04
C PRO A 105 3.62 -7.02 0.85
N ALA A 106 4.94 -7.04 1.09
CA ALA A 106 5.94 -7.12 0.04
C ALA A 106 5.81 -8.41 -0.78
N ILE A 107 5.42 -9.53 -0.16
CA ILE A 107 5.17 -10.80 -0.87
C ILE A 107 4.01 -10.61 -1.85
N LEU A 108 2.90 -10.02 -1.42
CA LEU A 108 1.76 -9.73 -2.30
C LEU A 108 2.18 -8.85 -3.50
N VAL A 109 2.94 -7.78 -3.23
CA VAL A 109 3.43 -6.87 -4.28
C VAL A 109 4.34 -7.61 -5.27
N ASN A 110 5.22 -8.46 -4.79
CA ASN A 110 6.12 -9.24 -5.62
C ASN A 110 5.37 -10.28 -6.46
N SER A 111 4.38 -10.98 -5.89
CA SER A 111 3.52 -11.92 -6.63
C SER A 111 2.73 -11.22 -7.74
N VAL A 112 2.21 -10.02 -7.48
CA VAL A 112 1.54 -9.21 -8.51
C VAL A 112 2.50 -8.83 -9.65
N ARG A 113 3.74 -8.43 -9.32
CA ARG A 113 4.77 -8.09 -10.32
C ARG A 113 5.15 -9.30 -11.16
N GLU A 114 5.38 -10.44 -10.51
CA GLU A 114 5.74 -11.69 -11.18
C GLU A 114 4.61 -12.14 -12.13
N LEU A 115 3.37 -12.16 -11.65
CA LEU A 115 2.24 -12.58 -12.47
C LEU A 115 2.05 -11.67 -13.70
N ARG A 116 2.18 -10.34 -13.52
CA ARG A 116 2.16 -9.38 -14.64
C ARG A 116 3.26 -9.66 -15.66
N GLN A 117 4.48 -9.97 -15.20
CA GLN A 117 5.58 -10.32 -16.10
C GLN A 117 5.27 -11.60 -16.90
N LYS A 118 4.73 -12.63 -16.25
CA LYS A 118 4.38 -13.90 -16.92
C LYS A 118 3.23 -13.72 -17.91
N VAL A 119 2.21 -12.92 -17.57
CA VAL A 119 1.15 -12.53 -18.51
C VAL A 119 1.74 -11.83 -19.73
N GLY A 120 2.64 -10.86 -19.53
CA GLY A 120 3.32 -10.18 -20.64
C GLY A 120 4.11 -11.14 -21.54
N ALA A 121 4.82 -12.10 -20.96
CA ALA A 121 5.55 -13.12 -21.72
C ALA A 121 4.62 -13.99 -22.59
N VAL A 122 3.43 -14.35 -22.10
CA VAL A 122 2.42 -15.09 -22.89
C VAL A 122 1.94 -14.26 -24.07
N VAL A 123 1.65 -12.96 -23.86
CA VAL A 123 1.23 -12.06 -24.94
C VAL A 123 2.31 -11.92 -26.01
N SER A 124 3.57 -11.73 -25.60
CA SER A 124 4.70 -11.65 -26.54
C SER A 124 4.89 -12.96 -27.32
N ALA A 125 4.74 -14.12 -26.68
CA ALA A 125 4.83 -15.41 -27.36
C ALA A 125 3.68 -15.62 -28.36
N ALA A 126 2.45 -15.23 -28.01
CA ALA A 126 1.29 -15.35 -28.88
C ALA A 126 1.43 -14.53 -30.18
N ALA A 127 2.03 -13.35 -30.10
CA ALA A 127 2.31 -12.50 -31.26
C ALA A 127 3.27 -13.17 -32.28
N GLY A 128 4.12 -14.09 -31.83
CA GLY A 128 5.02 -14.87 -32.69
C GLY A 128 4.38 -16.09 -33.36
N THR A 129 3.12 -16.42 -33.03
CA THR A 129 2.42 -17.56 -33.63
C THR A 129 1.75 -17.18 -34.96
N SER A 130 1.45 -18.17 -35.81
CA SER A 130 0.63 -17.95 -37.02
C SER A 130 -0.87 -18.20 -36.78
N ASP A 131 -1.28 -18.50 -35.54
CA ASP A 131 -2.67 -18.78 -35.18
C ASP A 131 -3.41 -17.49 -34.81
N VAL A 132 -4.03 -16.88 -35.82
CA VAL A 132 -4.80 -15.63 -35.69
C VAL A 132 -5.96 -15.78 -34.70
N ALA A 133 -6.62 -16.95 -34.63
CA ALA A 133 -7.74 -17.15 -33.72
C ALA A 133 -7.28 -17.12 -32.26
N THR A 134 -6.11 -17.70 -31.96
CA THR A 134 -5.51 -17.61 -30.63
C THR A 134 -5.04 -16.19 -30.30
N GLN A 135 -4.45 -15.48 -31.26
CA GLN A 135 -4.05 -14.08 -31.06
C GLN A 135 -5.25 -13.19 -30.67
N LEU A 136 -6.36 -13.28 -31.41
CA LEU A 136 -7.57 -12.49 -31.14
C LEU A 136 -8.19 -12.81 -29.77
N ARG A 137 -8.17 -14.09 -29.35
CA ARG A 137 -8.64 -14.48 -28.02
C ARG A 137 -7.80 -13.86 -26.91
N ILE A 138 -6.48 -13.91 -27.05
CA ILE A 138 -5.55 -13.34 -26.06
C ILE A 138 -5.69 -11.82 -26.02
N GLU A 139 -5.76 -11.16 -27.17
CA GLU A 139 -6.01 -9.72 -27.27
C GLU A 139 -7.27 -9.32 -26.48
N LYS A 140 -8.39 -10.02 -26.72
CA LYS A 140 -9.63 -9.75 -26.00
C LYS A 140 -9.48 -9.87 -24.48
N ILE A 141 -8.86 -10.93 -23.99
CA ILE A 141 -8.63 -11.14 -22.54
C ILE A 141 -7.81 -9.98 -21.94
N ILE A 142 -6.77 -9.53 -22.65
CA ILE A 142 -5.89 -8.46 -22.18
C ILE A 142 -6.58 -7.10 -22.23
N LEU A 143 -7.41 -6.83 -23.24
CA LEU A 143 -8.22 -5.62 -23.31
C LEU A 143 -9.27 -5.58 -22.19
N ASP A 144 -9.93 -6.70 -21.90
CA ASP A 144 -10.90 -6.81 -20.80
C ASP A 144 -10.21 -6.55 -19.44
N LEU A 145 -9.03 -7.13 -19.21
CA LEU A 145 -8.20 -6.83 -18.02
C LEU A 145 -7.78 -5.35 -17.95
N SER A 146 -7.33 -4.79 -19.06
CA SER A 146 -6.81 -3.42 -19.13
C SER A 146 -7.91 -2.39 -18.85
N LYS A 147 -9.13 -2.66 -19.31
CA LYS A 147 -10.31 -1.82 -19.02
C LYS A 147 -10.55 -1.70 -17.51
N GLU A 148 -10.58 -2.82 -16.79
CA GLU A 148 -10.77 -2.84 -15.34
C GLU A 148 -9.57 -2.23 -14.59
N GLN A 149 -8.36 -2.43 -15.09
CA GLN A 149 -7.17 -1.80 -14.52
C GLN A 149 -7.21 -0.27 -14.68
N LEU A 150 -7.56 0.24 -15.86
CA LEU A 150 -7.63 1.68 -16.12
C LEU A 150 -8.69 2.36 -15.26
N LEU A 151 -9.86 1.73 -15.09
CA LEU A 151 -10.91 2.24 -14.21
C LEU A 151 -10.40 2.41 -12.77
N ARG A 152 -9.77 1.37 -12.22
CA ARG A 152 -9.21 1.41 -10.86
C ARG A 152 -8.08 2.42 -10.71
N ASP A 153 -7.14 2.45 -11.65
CA ASP A 153 -6.00 3.38 -11.61
C ASP A 153 -6.50 4.84 -11.67
N ARG A 154 -7.51 5.15 -12.50
CA ARG A 154 -8.11 6.49 -12.56
C ARG A 154 -8.84 6.86 -11.26
N SER A 155 -9.67 5.96 -10.73
CA SER A 155 -10.37 6.19 -9.46
C SER A 155 -9.41 6.39 -8.28
N LEU A 156 -8.28 5.66 -8.26
CA LEU A 156 -7.25 5.82 -7.23
C LEU A 156 -6.57 7.20 -7.30
N MET A 157 -6.40 7.73 -8.52
CA MET A 157 -5.65 8.95 -8.79
C MET A 157 -6.53 10.22 -8.84
N LYS A 158 -7.85 10.04 -8.74
CA LYS A 158 -8.86 11.11 -8.70
C LYS A 158 -8.50 12.29 -7.77
N PRO A 159 -7.92 12.10 -6.55
CA PRO A 159 -7.54 13.22 -5.68
C PRO A 159 -6.49 14.20 -6.23
N GLN A 160 -5.76 13.84 -7.30
CA GLN A 160 -4.74 14.72 -7.90
C GLN A 160 -5.34 15.85 -8.75
N GLY A 161 -6.64 15.79 -9.05
CA GLY A 161 -7.33 16.84 -9.81
C GLY A 161 -7.03 16.84 -11.32
N TRP A 162 -6.44 15.77 -11.85
CA TRP A 162 -6.14 15.63 -13.29
C TRP A 162 -7.23 14.93 -14.10
N GLU A 163 -8.23 14.36 -13.42
CA GLU A 163 -9.33 13.68 -14.09
C GLU A 163 -10.32 14.70 -14.67
N PRO A 164 -10.56 14.72 -16.00
CA PRO A 164 -11.46 15.69 -16.63
C PRO A 164 -12.91 15.60 -16.16
N ASP A 165 -13.41 14.40 -15.89
CA ASP A 165 -14.75 14.18 -15.31
C ASP A 165 -14.65 13.28 -14.06
N PRO A 166 -14.35 13.87 -12.89
CA PRO A 166 -14.23 13.11 -11.66
C PRO A 166 -15.56 12.47 -11.23
N ALA A 167 -16.71 13.04 -11.62
CA ALA A 167 -18.02 12.55 -11.21
C ALA A 167 -18.39 11.24 -11.94
N ALA A 168 -17.87 11.03 -13.15
CA ALA A 168 -18.06 9.78 -13.89
C ALA A 168 -17.29 8.57 -13.31
N LEU A 169 -16.36 8.77 -12.38
CA LEU A 169 -15.59 7.68 -11.78
C LEU A 169 -16.16 7.24 -10.42
N PRO A 170 -16.35 5.92 -10.22
CA PRO A 170 -16.72 5.37 -8.93
C PRO A 170 -15.60 5.57 -7.91
N ALA A 171 -15.94 5.48 -6.62
CA ALA A 171 -14.93 5.57 -5.57
C ALA A 171 -14.01 4.34 -5.61
N ILE A 172 -12.71 4.54 -5.33
CA ILE A 172 -11.77 3.41 -5.31
C ILE A 172 -12.16 2.34 -4.29
N ALA A 173 -12.75 2.73 -3.16
CA ALA A 173 -13.24 1.80 -2.14
C ALA A 173 -14.31 0.84 -2.69
N GLU A 174 -15.22 1.33 -3.52
CA GLU A 174 -16.28 0.52 -4.14
C GLU A 174 -15.67 -0.50 -5.13
N LEU A 175 -14.67 -0.07 -5.90
CA LEU A 175 -13.98 -0.94 -6.85
C LEU A 175 -13.13 -2.03 -6.16
N LEU A 176 -12.62 -1.76 -4.96
CA LEU A 176 -11.82 -2.72 -4.19
C LEU A 176 -12.68 -3.69 -3.36
N ALA A 177 -13.92 -3.32 -3.04
CA ALA A 177 -14.87 -4.17 -2.32
C ALA A 177 -15.55 -5.22 -3.22
N GLY A 178 -15.55 -5.03 -4.53
CA GLY A 178 -16.15 -5.96 -5.49
C GLY A 178 -15.26 -7.17 -5.82
N THR A 179 -15.89 -8.32 -6.08
CA THR A 179 -15.22 -9.49 -6.69
C THR A 179 -14.71 -9.14 -8.09
N PRO A 180 -13.52 -9.59 -8.52
CA PRO A 180 -13.04 -9.37 -9.89
C PRO A 180 -14.09 -9.82 -10.91
N ARG A 181 -14.55 -8.90 -11.76
CA ARG A 181 -15.47 -9.22 -12.86
C ARG A 181 -14.64 -9.76 -14.03
N GLY A 182 -14.71 -11.07 -14.29
CA GLY A 182 -14.09 -11.68 -15.48
C GLY A 182 -13.22 -12.91 -15.20
N ALA A 183 -13.76 -13.92 -14.52
CA ALA A 183 -13.34 -15.30 -14.73
C ALA A 183 -14.29 -15.96 -15.73
#